data_AF-A0A940LCJ2-F1
#
_entry.id   AF-A0A940LCJ2-F1
#
_cell.length_a   1.000
_cell.length_b   1.000
_cell.length_c   1.000
_cell.angle_alpha   90.00
_cell.angle_beta   90.00
_cell.angle_gamma   90.00
#
_symmetry.space_group_name_H-M   'P 1'
#
loop_
_entity.id
_entity.type
_entity.pdbx_description
1 polymer ?
#
loop_
_entity_poly.entity_id
_entity_poly.type
_entity_poly.pdbx_seq_one_letter_code
_entity_poly.pdbx_strand_id
1 'polypeptide(L)'
;MRKITYLLLILSMAGIMATSCKNKKNDTTTTTQTTPVDTSINTTAPVQVSPDDALTKGVQDATKDYPGVNATVNNGEVTLTGTIKKDRLPKLMQSIHALNPKKVNNNLTIQ
;
A
#
# COMPACT_ATOMS: atom_id res chain seq x y z
N MET A 1 24.61 6.58 23.38
CA MET A 1 25.92 6.52 22.69
C MET A 1 26.65 5.25 23.10
N ARG A 2 26.57 4.20 22.27
CA ARG A 2 27.47 3.04 22.33
C ARG A 2 28.06 2.91 20.93
N LYS A 3 29.35 3.20 20.89
CA LYS A 3 30.20 3.30 19.72
C LYS A 3 30.47 1.90 19.15
N ILE A 4 31.11 1.87 17.98
CA ILE A 4 32.10 0.86 17.55
C ILE A 4 31.50 -0.49 17.10
N THR A 5 31.97 -1.21 16.09
CA THR A 5 32.93 -1.03 14.99
C THR A 5 32.87 -2.39 14.31
N TYR A 6 32.36 -2.47 13.08
CA TYR A 6 32.61 -3.57 12.16
C TYR A 6 32.70 -2.92 10.78
N LEU A 7 33.85 -2.35 10.40
CA LEU A 7 35.09 -3.05 10.08
C LEU A 7 34.86 -4.13 9.01
N LEU A 8 34.80 -3.62 7.78
CA LEU A 8 35.67 -4.01 6.65
C LEU A 8 35.58 -5.44 6.09
N LEU A 9 35.52 -5.44 4.76
CA LEU A 9 36.07 -6.41 3.81
C LEU A 9 35.09 -7.50 3.34
N ILE A 10 34.61 -7.36 2.09
CA ILE A 10 34.97 -8.19 0.92
C ILE A 10 34.00 -7.84 -0.24
N LEU A 11 34.47 -7.24 -1.33
CA LEU A 11 35.19 -7.84 -2.47
C LEU A 11 34.21 -8.11 -3.62
N SER A 12 34.31 -7.21 -4.61
CA SER A 12 34.03 -7.40 -6.05
C SER A 12 33.30 -8.66 -6.52
N MET A 13 32.20 -8.45 -7.25
CA MET A 13 31.98 -9.18 -8.50
C MET A 13 31.36 -8.25 -9.55
N ALA A 14 32.01 -8.20 -10.70
CA ALA A 14 31.63 -7.44 -11.88
C ALA A 14 30.53 -8.15 -12.67
N GLY A 15 29.70 -7.35 -13.35
CA GLY A 15 29.02 -7.67 -14.62
C GLY A 15 27.77 -8.54 -14.55
N ILE A 16 26.65 -8.05 -15.10
CA ILE A 16 26.15 -8.41 -16.43
C ILE A 16 25.08 -7.39 -16.85
N MET A 17 25.13 -7.07 -18.12
CA MET A 17 24.35 -6.09 -18.86
C MET A 17 22.98 -6.65 -19.26
N ALA A 18 22.03 -5.72 -19.45
CA ALA A 18 20.88 -5.75 -20.35
C ALA A 18 19.76 -6.77 -20.12
N THR A 19 18.58 -6.26 -19.76
CA THR A 19 17.38 -6.46 -20.61
C THR A 19 16.43 -5.24 -20.54
N SER A 20 16.33 -4.56 -21.68
CA SER A 20 15.15 -3.93 -22.28
C SER A 20 14.13 -3.19 -21.39
N CYS A 21 14.23 -1.86 -21.41
CA CYS A 21 13.06 -0.98 -21.22
C CYS A 21 12.29 -0.86 -22.53
N LYS A 22 11.02 -1.26 -22.56
CA LYS A 22 10.00 -0.47 -23.26
C LYS A 22 8.68 -0.53 -22.52
N ASN A 23 8.46 0.54 -21.77
CA ASN A 23 7.26 0.82 -21.01
C ASN A 23 6.17 1.36 -21.95
N LYS A 24 4.93 0.95 -21.66
CA LYS A 24 3.71 1.78 -21.58
C LYS A 24 3.02 2.22 -22.89
N LYS A 25 1.79 1.71 -23.09
CA LYS A 25 0.54 2.44 -22.79
C LYS A 25 -0.55 1.45 -22.33
N ASN A 26 -0.81 1.49 -21.03
CA ASN A 26 -2.12 1.19 -20.46
C ASN A 26 -2.78 2.57 -20.31
N ASP A 27 -3.87 2.80 -21.04
CA ASP A 27 -4.75 3.94 -20.82
C ASP A 27 -5.95 3.48 -20.00
N THR A 28 -5.79 3.67 -18.69
CA THR A 28 -6.77 4.24 -17.77
C THR A 28 -8.00 4.85 -18.46
N THR A 29 -9.14 4.22 -18.21
CA THR A 29 -10.34 4.84 -17.65
C THR A 29 -10.35 6.37 -17.66
N THR A 30 -11.05 6.96 -18.63
CA THR A 30 -11.53 8.35 -18.55
C THR A 30 -13.05 8.35 -18.71
N THR A 31 -13.71 8.66 -17.59
CA THR A 31 -14.82 9.63 -17.47
C THR A 31 -15.92 9.58 -18.54
N THR A 32 -17.12 9.14 -18.17
CA THR A 32 -18.27 10.02 -17.90
C THR A 32 -19.52 9.18 -17.68
N GLN A 33 -20.08 9.36 -16.50
CA GLN A 33 -21.44 9.10 -16.10
C GLN A 33 -22.46 9.59 -17.14
N THR A 34 -23.23 8.67 -17.72
CA THR A 34 -24.67 8.89 -17.95
C THR A 34 -25.41 7.59 -17.73
N THR A 35 -25.81 7.35 -16.48
CA THR A 35 -27.01 6.57 -16.17
C THR A 35 -28.22 7.40 -16.62
N PRO A 36 -29.22 6.78 -17.24
CA PRO A 36 -30.49 6.78 -16.55
C PRO A 36 -30.83 5.37 -16.11
N VAL A 37 -30.84 5.29 -14.78
CA VAL A 37 -31.73 4.50 -13.92
C VAL A 37 -31.61 2.98 -13.87
N ASP A 38 -31.22 2.58 -12.66
CA ASP A 38 -31.81 1.57 -11.79
C ASP A 38 -31.38 0.10 -11.89
N THR A 39 -31.20 -0.44 -10.69
CA THR A 39 -31.06 -1.87 -10.33
C THR A 39 -29.65 -2.46 -10.37
N SER A 40 -28.98 -2.33 -9.22
CA SER A 40 -28.29 -3.40 -8.47
C SER A 40 -27.87 -4.63 -9.28
N ILE A 41 -26.62 -4.65 -9.75
CA ILE A 41 -25.88 -5.88 -9.98
C ILE A 41 -24.52 -5.79 -9.28
N ASN A 42 -24.41 -6.59 -8.22
CA ASN A 42 -23.15 -7.00 -7.59
C ASN A 42 -22.26 -7.65 -8.66
N THR A 43 -21.36 -6.86 -9.24
CA THR A 43 -20.28 -7.38 -10.08
C THR A 43 -19.26 -8.07 -9.18
N THR A 44 -19.53 -9.35 -8.96
CA THR A 44 -18.62 -10.29 -8.31
C THR A 44 -17.49 -10.57 -9.30
N ALA A 45 -16.48 -9.69 -9.31
CA ALA A 45 -15.19 -9.99 -9.91
C ALA A 45 -14.66 -11.29 -9.26
N PRO A 46 -14.00 -12.18 -10.01
CA PRO A 46 -13.47 -13.42 -9.46
C PRO A 46 -12.49 -13.05 -8.35
N VAL A 47 -12.91 -13.24 -7.10
CA VAL A 47 -12.08 -13.04 -5.92
C VAL A 47 -11.09 -14.20 -5.93
N GLN A 48 -10.04 -14.06 -6.75
CA GLN A 48 -8.82 -14.81 -6.58
C GLN A 48 -8.32 -14.40 -5.21
N VAL A 49 -8.66 -15.20 -4.19
CA VAL A 49 -8.38 -14.96 -2.77
C VAL A 49 -6.88 -14.89 -2.58
N SER A 50 -6.32 -13.76 -2.96
CA SER A 50 -4.94 -13.42 -2.78
C SER A 50 -4.79 -13.15 -1.28
N PRO A 51 -3.65 -13.49 -0.65
CA PRO A 51 -3.34 -12.97 0.67
C PRO A 51 -3.45 -11.43 0.73
N ASP A 52 -3.32 -10.75 -0.42
CA ASP A 52 -3.55 -9.32 -0.55
C ASP A 52 -5.02 -8.90 -0.36
N ASP A 53 -6.02 -9.76 -0.63
CA ASP A 53 -7.44 -9.43 -0.42
C ASP A 53 -7.77 -9.35 1.07
N ALA A 54 -7.26 -10.29 1.86
CA ALA A 54 -7.41 -10.28 3.32
C ALA A 54 -6.71 -9.05 3.92
N LEU A 55 -5.49 -8.73 3.46
CA LEU A 55 -4.77 -7.55 3.88
C LEU A 55 -5.51 -6.27 3.46
N THR A 56 -6.00 -6.19 2.23
CA THR A 56 -6.75 -5.04 1.71
C THR A 56 -8.00 -4.80 2.53
N LYS A 57 -8.79 -5.84 2.81
CA LYS A 57 -10.00 -5.73 3.63
C LYS A 57 -9.67 -5.28 5.06
N GLY A 58 -8.62 -5.85 5.67
CA GLY A 58 -8.19 -5.45 7.02
C GLY A 58 -7.71 -4.00 7.08
N VAL A 59 -6.95 -3.57 6.06
CA VAL A 59 -6.46 -2.19 5.96
C VAL A 59 -7.62 -1.21 5.76
N GLN A 60 -8.57 -1.52 4.87
CA GLN A 60 -9.77 -0.72 4.67
C GLN A 60 -10.60 -0.59 5.96
N ASP A 61 -10.73 -1.69 6.71
CA ASP A 61 -11.44 -1.69 7.99
C ASP A 61 -10.72 -0.85 9.05
N ALA A 62 -9.38 -0.90 9.07
CA ALA A 62 -8.57 -0.09 9.98
C ALA A 62 -8.61 1.40 9.62
N THR A 63 -8.74 1.78 8.34
CA THR A 63 -8.74 3.19 7.92
C THR A 63 -10.10 3.87 7.97
N LYS A 64 -11.21 3.13 8.04
CA LYS A 64 -12.57 3.72 8.01
C LYS A 64 -12.85 4.69 9.17
N ASP A 65 -12.18 4.50 10.31
CA ASP A 65 -12.34 5.32 11.51
C ASP A 65 -11.49 6.61 11.49
N TYR A 66 -10.71 6.81 10.41
CA TYR A 66 -9.76 7.90 10.24
C TYR A 66 -10.08 8.71 8.98
N PRO A 67 -11.02 9.67 9.04
CA PRO A 67 -11.33 10.53 7.90
C PRO A 67 -10.08 11.35 7.53
N GLY A 68 -9.69 11.28 6.26
CA GLY A 68 -8.47 11.93 5.75
C GLY A 68 -7.25 11.00 5.63
N VAL A 69 -7.36 9.75 6.06
CA VAL A 69 -6.35 8.70 5.82
C VAL A 69 -6.81 7.83 4.65
N ASN A 70 -5.93 7.64 3.67
CA ASN A 70 -6.12 6.70 2.58
C ASN A 70 -5.05 5.60 2.66
N ALA A 71 -5.42 4.38 2.32
CA ALA A 71 -4.51 3.25 2.32
C ALA A 71 -4.63 2.42 1.04
N THR A 72 -3.49 2.03 0.50
CA THR A 72 -3.41 1.13 -0.66
C THR A 72 -2.53 -0.07 -0.32
N VAL A 73 -2.93 -1.24 -0.81
CA VAL A 73 -2.16 -2.47 -0.64
C VAL A 73 -1.68 -2.91 -2.01
N ASN A 74 -0.39 -3.20 -2.12
CA ASN A 74 0.22 -3.73 -3.33
C ASN A 74 1.27 -4.77 -2.96
N ASN A 75 1.08 -6.02 -3.38
CA ASN A 75 2.07 -7.09 -3.24
C ASN A 75 2.50 -7.36 -1.78
N GLY A 76 1.61 -7.14 -0.82
CA GLY A 76 1.87 -7.20 0.63
C GLY A 76 2.46 -5.93 1.25
N GLU A 77 2.64 -4.85 0.49
CA GLU A 77 3.07 -3.55 1.00
C GLU A 77 1.87 -2.61 1.19
N VAL A 78 1.76 -2.00 2.35
CA VAL A 78 0.70 -1.04 2.70
C VAL A 78 1.26 0.37 2.60
N THR A 79 0.66 1.22 1.77
CA THR A 79 1.00 2.65 1.68
C THR A 79 -0.13 3.48 2.29
N LEU A 80 0.20 4.29 3.29
CA LEU A 80 -0.71 5.19 3.99
C LEU A 80 -0.42 6.64 3.57
N THR A 81 -1.45 7.40 3.20
CA THR A 81 -1.35 8.81 2.80
C THR A 81 -2.46 9.65 3.41
N GLY A 82 -2.23 10.96 3.50
CA GLY A 82 -3.22 11.94 3.96
C GLY A 82 -2.85 12.59 5.29
N THR A 83 -3.85 12.98 6.08
CA THR A 83 -3.68 13.70 7.35
C THR A 83 -4.25 12.93 8.51
N ILE A 84 -3.56 12.95 9.65
CA ILE A 84 -3.99 12.26 10.87
C ILE A 84 -3.61 13.06 12.11
N LYS A 85 -4.45 12.98 13.15
CA LYS A 85 -4.11 13.54 14.46
C LYS A 85 -3.04 12.72 15.17
N LYS A 86 -2.16 13.38 15.91
CA LYS A 86 -1.03 12.73 16.62
C LYS A 86 -1.46 11.64 17.61
N ASP A 87 -2.59 11.82 18.29
CA ASP A 87 -3.17 10.86 19.25
C ASP A 87 -3.72 9.60 18.58
N ARG A 88 -4.04 9.69 17.29
CA ARG A 88 -4.66 8.63 16.49
C ARG A 88 -3.67 7.78 15.70
N LEU A 89 -2.52 8.35 15.33
CA LEU A 89 -1.47 7.65 14.59
C LEU A 89 -1.01 6.34 15.25
N PRO A 90 -0.72 6.27 16.57
CA PRO A 90 -0.26 5.02 17.19
C PRO A 90 -1.28 3.89 17.08
N LYS A 91 -2.57 4.22 17.25
CA LYS A 91 -3.67 3.25 17.14
C LYS A 91 -3.80 2.71 15.71
N LEU A 92 -3.72 3.60 14.72
CA LEU A 92 -3.76 3.20 13.32
C LEU A 92 -2.58 2.27 12.98
N MET A 93 -1.36 2.67 13.35
CA MET A 93 -0.17 1.87 13.06
C MET A 93 -0.26 0.48 13.72
N GLN A 94 -0.74 0.40 14.97
CA GLN A 94 -0.94 -0.88 15.65
C GLN A 94 -1.91 -1.79 14.87
N SER A 95 -3.04 -1.25 14.42
CA SER A 95 -4.01 -2.01 13.61
C SER A 95 -3.40 -2.49 12.29
N ILE A 96 -2.62 -1.65 11.60
CA ILE A 96 -1.95 -2.02 10.35
C ILE A 96 -0.87 -3.09 10.57
N HIS A 97 -0.07 -2.97 11.63
CA HIS A 97 0.95 -3.96 11.96
C HIS A 97 0.37 -5.32 12.38
N ALA A 98 -0.81 -5.35 13.01
CA ALA A 98 -1.52 -6.58 13.35
C ALA A 98 -1.92 -7.41 12.12
N LEU A 99 -2.03 -6.78 10.96
CA LEU A 99 -2.30 -7.45 9.68
C LEU A 99 -1.05 -8.09 9.06
N ASN A 100 0.12 -7.97 9.72
CA ASN A 100 1.41 -8.51 9.28
C ASN A 100 1.76 -8.20 7.81
N PRO A 101 1.69 -6.93 7.37
CA PRO A 101 2.13 -6.56 6.03
C PRO A 101 3.64 -6.79 5.88
N LYS A 102 4.09 -7.05 4.65
CA LYS A 102 5.54 -7.16 4.35
C LYS A 102 6.25 -5.84 4.60
N LYS A 103 5.58 -4.73 4.31
CA LYS A 103 6.12 -3.37 4.47
C LYS A 103 4.99 -2.37 4.72
N VAL A 104 5.28 -1.35 5.52
CA VAL A 104 4.38 -0.21 5.72
C VAL A 104 5.10 1.06 5.30
N ASN A 105 4.52 1.79 4.36
CA ASN A 105 4.99 3.08 3.89
C ASN A 105 4.10 4.20 4.43
N ASN A 106 4.55 4.85 5.51
CA ASN A 106 3.79 5.89 6.18
C ASN A 106 4.12 7.28 5.60
N ASN A 107 3.21 7.84 4.81
CA ASN A 107 3.28 9.18 4.24
C ASN A 107 2.18 10.08 4.83
N LEU A 108 1.82 9.85 6.09
CA LEU A 108 0.82 10.65 6.79
C LEU A 108 1.43 11.94 7.35
N THR A 109 0.73 13.04 7.13
CA THR A 109 1.05 14.33 7.75
C THR A 109 0.33 14.44 9.08
N ILE A 110 1.08 14.62 10.16
CA ILE A 110 0.53 14.80 11.49
C ILE A 110 -0.02 16.22 11.62
N GLN A 111 -1.28 16.33 12.06
CA GLN A 111 -1.97 17.59 12.36
C GLN A 111 -2.32 17.67 13.86
#